data_AF-A0A2V3IZ02-F1
#
_entry.id   AF-A0A2V3IZ02-F1
#
_cell.length_a   1.000
_cell.length_b   1.000
_cell.length_c   1.000
_cell.angle_alpha   90.00
_cell.angle_beta   90.00
_cell.angle_gamma   90.00
#
_symmetry.space_group_name_H-M   'P 1'
#
loop_
_entity.id
_entity.type
_entity.pdbx_description
1 polymer ?
#
loop_
_entity_poly.entity_id
_entity_poly.type
_entity_poly.pdbx_seq_one_letter_code
_entity_poly.pdbx_strand_id
1 'polypeptide(L)'
;MRLIFMVIPQHVAKARFETFEAPFRGIINEAFHQPIFGCNNLATGVLYYDGQPFLGDLSMRIDFVQGGVNTFLPVFNNVLLATRQQMARESQMQQEVLPVAVSQTTHEVEEYLPDHNSAFIDPQDPSTIYTTQPAGQETPRQDVPSWHVSAQGLRSRRR
;
A
#
# COMPACT_ATOMS: atom_id res chain seq x y z
N MET A 1 -9.08 -2.80 -13.57
CA MET A 1 -8.10 -2.55 -14.66
C MET A 1 -7.67 -3.87 -15.29
N ARG A 2 -7.15 -3.87 -16.52
CA ARG A 2 -6.77 -5.09 -17.27
C ARG A 2 -5.39 -4.96 -17.89
N LEU A 3 -4.64 -6.06 -17.89
CA LEU A 3 -3.41 -6.22 -18.67
C LEU A 3 -3.77 -6.91 -19.98
N ILE A 4 -3.46 -6.30 -21.12
CA ILE A 4 -3.83 -6.81 -22.44
C ILE A 4 -2.54 -7.12 -23.22
N PHE A 5 -2.45 -8.33 -23.72
CA PHE A 5 -1.38 -8.76 -24.60
C PHE A 5 -1.89 -8.80 -26.03
N MET A 6 -1.14 -8.19 -26.94
CA MET A 6 -1.41 -8.21 -28.36
C MET A 6 -0.30 -8.96 -29.07
N VAL A 7 -0.69 -9.99 -29.82
CA VAL A 7 0.24 -10.70 -30.70
C VAL A 7 0.59 -9.75 -31.85
N ILE A 8 1.88 -9.44 -31.99
CA ILE A 8 2.39 -8.67 -33.13
C ILE A 8 2.51 -9.63 -34.32
N PRO A 9 1.70 -9.48 -35.37
CA PRO A 9 1.72 -10.39 -36.51
C PRO A 9 2.99 -10.18 -37.34
N GLN A 10 3.71 -11.26 -37.64
CA GLN A 10 4.96 -11.19 -38.42
C GLN A 10 4.72 -10.76 -39.88
N HIS A 11 3.52 -11.02 -40.43
CA HIS A 11 3.13 -10.60 -41.78
C HIS A 11 1.79 -9.85 -41.75
N VAL A 12 1.87 -8.52 -41.83
CA VAL A 12 0.73 -7.59 -41.70
C VAL A 12 -0.39 -7.86 -42.72
N ALA A 13 -0.04 -8.29 -43.94
CA ALA A 13 -1.00 -8.46 -45.04
C ALA A 13 -2.02 -9.61 -44.85
N LYS A 14 -1.79 -10.53 -43.91
CA LYS A 14 -2.72 -11.63 -43.54
C LYS A 14 -2.95 -11.74 -42.04
N ALA A 15 -2.65 -10.66 -41.31
CA ALA A 15 -2.64 -10.67 -39.86
C ALA A 15 -4.03 -10.85 -39.26
N ARG A 16 -4.19 -11.89 -38.44
CA ARG A 16 -5.25 -11.93 -37.42
C ARG A 16 -4.65 -11.35 -36.15
N PHE A 17 -5.29 -10.31 -35.60
CA PHE A 17 -4.92 -9.81 -34.28
C PHE A 17 -5.46 -10.78 -33.24
N GLU A 18 -4.55 -11.43 -32.54
CA GLU A 18 -4.88 -12.26 -31.39
C GLU A 18 -4.52 -11.49 -30.12
N THR A 19 -5.48 -11.44 -29.21
CA THR A 19 -5.31 -10.75 -27.94
C THR A 19 -5.78 -11.64 -26.81
N PHE A 20 -5.07 -11.62 -25.70
CA PHE A 20 -5.53 -12.19 -24.45
C PHE A 20 -5.38 -11.17 -23.34
N GLU A 21 -6.25 -11.25 -22.34
CA GLU A 21 -6.27 -10.33 -21.22
C GLU A 21 -6.11 -11.06 -19.89
N ALA A 22 -5.46 -10.40 -18.94
CA ALA A 22 -5.40 -10.80 -17.54
C ALA A 22 -5.99 -9.67 -16.68
N PRO A 23 -7.08 -9.92 -15.92
CA PRO A 23 -7.64 -8.93 -15.02
C PRO A 23 -6.73 -8.68 -13.82
N PHE A 24 -6.39 -7.42 -13.53
CA PHE A 24 -5.55 -7.08 -12.36
C PHE A 24 -6.19 -7.51 -11.02
N ARG A 25 -7.51 -7.63 -10.96
CA ARG A 25 -8.26 -8.11 -9.79
C ARG A 25 -7.92 -9.56 -9.43
N GLY A 26 -7.59 -10.39 -10.42
CA GLY A 26 -7.27 -11.80 -10.22
C GLY A 26 -5.78 -12.11 -10.12
N ILE A 27 -4.89 -11.12 -10.26
CA ILE A 27 -3.44 -11.34 -10.22
C ILE A 27 -3.00 -11.59 -8.77
N ILE A 28 -2.29 -12.70 -8.57
CA ILE A 28 -1.76 -13.15 -7.28
C ILE A 28 -0.32 -13.69 -7.44
N ASN A 29 0.38 -13.90 -6.33
CA ASN A 29 1.68 -14.58 -6.28
C ASN A 29 2.72 -14.01 -7.26
N GLU A 30 2.85 -12.68 -7.31
CA GLU A 30 3.77 -12.01 -8.23
C GLU A 30 5.22 -12.20 -7.77
N ALA A 31 6.05 -12.79 -8.62
CA ALA A 31 7.46 -13.03 -8.35
C ALA A 31 8.31 -12.59 -9.55
N PHE A 32 9.24 -11.66 -9.30
CA PHE A 32 10.14 -11.16 -10.32
C PHE A 32 11.49 -11.88 -10.23
N HIS A 33 11.96 -12.42 -11.36
CA HIS A 33 13.22 -13.16 -11.45
C HIS A 33 14.20 -12.43 -12.37
N GLN A 34 15.43 -12.22 -11.87
CA GLN A 34 16.55 -11.62 -12.60
C GLN A 34 17.71 -12.61 -12.68
N PRO A 35 17.66 -13.58 -13.61
CA PRO A 35 18.72 -14.55 -13.73
C PRO A 35 20.00 -13.89 -14.28
N ILE A 36 21.16 -14.40 -13.88
CA ILE A 36 22.48 -13.95 -14.37
C ILE A 36 22.59 -14.22 -15.89
N PHE A 37 21.98 -15.32 -16.36
CA PHE A 37 21.90 -15.71 -17.76
C PHE A 37 20.44 -15.86 -18.19
N GLY A 38 20.09 -15.35 -19.36
CA GLY A 38 18.72 -15.37 -19.88
C GLY A 38 18.06 -14.00 -19.81
N CYS A 39 16.72 -13.98 -19.76
CA CYS A 39 15.95 -12.75 -19.65
C CYS A 39 15.23 -12.66 -18.30
N ASN A 40 15.01 -11.42 -17.86
CA ASN A 40 14.16 -11.18 -16.70
C ASN A 40 12.75 -11.70 -16.98
N ASN A 41 12.08 -12.19 -15.95
CA ASN A 41 10.69 -12.60 -16.06
C ASN A 41 9.87 -12.24 -14.83
N LEU A 42 8.58 -12.04 -15.05
CA LEU A 42 7.58 -11.88 -14.00
C LEU A 42 6.67 -13.11 -14.03
N ALA A 43 6.71 -13.92 -12.97
CA ALA A 43 5.79 -15.02 -12.75
C ALA A 43 4.63 -14.55 -11.86
N THR A 44 3.42 -15.00 -12.14
CA THR A 44 2.23 -14.67 -11.37
C THR A 44 1.13 -15.72 -11.59
N GLY A 45 0.24 -15.88 -10.62
CA GLY A 45 -1.03 -16.60 -10.79
C GLY A 45 -2.15 -15.63 -11.18
N VAL A 46 -3.11 -16.10 -11.96
CA VAL A 46 -4.33 -15.36 -12.31
C VAL A 46 -5.55 -16.20 -11.93
N LEU A 47 -6.36 -15.70 -11.01
CA LEU A 47 -7.63 -16.32 -10.64
C LEU A 47 -8.64 -16.23 -11.77
N TYR A 48 -9.42 -17.29 -11.95
CA TYR A 48 -10.57 -17.26 -12.85
C TYR A 48 -11.65 -16.30 -12.35
N TYR A 49 -12.44 -15.77 -13.27
CA TYR A 49 -13.65 -15.02 -12.92
C TYR A 49 -14.69 -15.94 -12.28
N ASP A 50 -15.50 -15.37 -11.39
CA ASP A 50 -16.67 -16.06 -10.83
C ASP A 50 -17.57 -16.57 -11.95
N GLY A 51 -18.02 -17.83 -11.82
CA GLY A 51 -18.90 -18.49 -12.80
C GLY A 51 -18.19 -19.15 -13.98
N GLN A 52 -16.85 -19.17 -14.02
CA GLN A 52 -16.12 -20.02 -14.95
C GLN A 52 -16.17 -21.50 -14.52
N PRO A 53 -16.15 -22.47 -15.46
CA PRO A 53 -16.20 -23.90 -15.13
C PRO A 53 -14.86 -24.44 -14.57
N PHE A 54 -13.86 -23.57 -14.43
CA PHE A 54 -12.51 -23.92 -14.01
C PHE A 54 -12.31 -23.52 -12.55
N LEU A 55 -11.66 -24.40 -11.78
CA LEU A 55 -11.28 -24.17 -10.39
C LEU A 55 -9.76 -23.97 -10.30
N GLY A 56 -9.32 -23.13 -9.37
CA GLY A 56 -7.90 -22.86 -9.12
C GLY A 56 -7.39 -21.57 -9.77
N ASP A 57 -6.08 -21.51 -9.97
CA ASP A 57 -5.36 -20.38 -10.56
C ASP A 57 -4.64 -20.78 -11.85
N LEU A 58 -4.52 -19.82 -12.77
CA LEU A 58 -3.76 -19.97 -14.00
C LEU A 58 -2.37 -19.39 -13.82
N SER A 59 -1.34 -20.21 -14.04
CA SER A 59 0.04 -19.73 -14.03
C SER A 59 0.34 -18.90 -15.29
N MET A 60 0.80 -17.67 -15.09
CA MET A 60 1.23 -16.75 -16.14
C MET A 60 2.67 -16.33 -15.90
N ARG A 61 3.49 -16.32 -16.97
CA ARG A 61 4.87 -15.84 -16.95
C ARG A 61 5.11 -14.88 -18.10
N ILE A 62 5.63 -13.70 -17.80
CA ILE A 62 5.96 -12.65 -18.77
C ILE A 62 7.48 -12.58 -18.88
N ASP A 63 8.00 -12.92 -20.05
CA ASP A 63 9.44 -12.89 -20.35
C ASP A 63 9.82 -11.59 -21.06
N PHE A 64 10.78 -10.86 -20.51
CA PHE A 64 11.27 -9.59 -21.07
C PHE A 64 12.41 -9.84 -22.05
N VAL A 65 12.11 -10.52 -23.16
CA VAL A 65 13.11 -10.96 -24.17
C VAL A 65 13.89 -9.80 -24.78
N GLN A 66 13.23 -8.66 -25.01
CA GLN A 66 13.83 -7.46 -25.60
C GLN A 66 13.97 -6.30 -24.59
N GLY A 67 14.00 -6.60 -23.29
CA GLY A 67 14.08 -5.60 -22.24
C GLY A 67 12.73 -4.94 -21.92
N GLY A 68 12.75 -3.67 -21.50
CA GLY A 68 11.55 -2.89 -21.12
C GLY A 68 11.06 -3.11 -19.68
N VAL A 69 11.68 -4.03 -18.95
CA VAL A 69 11.31 -4.40 -17.57
C VAL A 69 11.31 -3.23 -16.59
N ASN A 70 12.29 -2.31 -16.69
CA ASN A 70 12.40 -1.15 -15.80
C ASN A 70 11.28 -0.11 -16.04
N THR A 71 10.64 -0.15 -17.20
CA THR A 71 9.48 0.69 -17.51
C THR A 71 8.19 -0.03 -17.14
N PHE A 72 8.12 -1.32 -17.43
CA PHE A 72 6.92 -2.12 -17.19
C PHE A 72 6.62 -2.30 -15.69
N LEU A 73 7.63 -2.71 -14.89
CA LEU A 73 7.40 -3.06 -13.48
C LEU A 73 6.82 -1.92 -12.64
N PRO A 74 7.32 -0.67 -12.72
CA PRO A 74 6.71 0.44 -11.98
C PRO A 74 5.24 0.65 -12.34
N VAL A 75 4.90 0.61 -13.64
CA VAL A 75 3.52 0.77 -14.10
C VAL A 75 2.64 -0.37 -13.62
N PHE A 76 3.11 -1.61 -13.78
CA PHE A 76 2.42 -2.82 -13.33
C PHE A 76 2.15 -2.78 -11.82
N ASN A 77 3.16 -2.49 -11.01
CA ASN A 77 3.05 -2.43 -9.55
C ASN A 77 2.10 -1.32 -9.11
N ASN A 78 2.16 -0.15 -9.73
CA ASN A 78 1.25 0.96 -9.41
C ASN A 78 -0.21 0.61 -9.71
N VAL A 79 -0.47 0.00 -10.87
CA VAL A 79 -1.82 -0.43 -11.27
C VAL A 79 -2.34 -1.56 -10.37
N LEU A 80 -1.48 -2.52 -10.04
CA LEU A 80 -1.81 -3.62 -9.14
C LEU A 80 -2.14 -3.11 -7.74
N LEU A 81 -1.32 -2.21 -7.19
CA LEU A 81 -1.56 -1.58 -5.89
C LEU A 81 -2.88 -0.79 -5.88
N ALA A 82 -3.12 0.03 -6.89
CA ALA A 82 -4.36 0.80 -7.01
C ALA A 82 -5.59 -0.13 -7.08
N THR A 83 -5.49 -1.22 -7.84
CA THR A 83 -6.56 -2.21 -7.94
C THR A 83 -6.81 -2.87 -6.57
N ARG A 84 -5.76 -3.28 -5.84
CA ARG A 84 -5.89 -3.86 -4.51
C ARG A 84 -6.52 -2.92 -3.49
N GLN A 85 -6.13 -1.64 -3.52
CA GLN A 85 -6.73 -0.62 -2.66
C GLN A 85 -8.22 -0.43 -2.96
N GLN A 86 -8.60 -0.41 -4.24
CA GLN A 86 -10.00 -0.33 -4.64
C GLN A 86 -10.79 -1.55 -4.12
N MET A 87 -10.25 -2.76 -4.29
CA MET A 87 -10.88 -3.99 -3.80
C MET A 87 -11.10 -3.96 -2.29
N ALA A 88 -10.09 -3.55 -1.53
CA ALA A 88 -10.20 -3.46 -0.07
C ALA A 88 -11.31 -2.49 0.37
N ARG A 89 -11.46 -1.35 -0.32
CA ARG A 89 -12.54 -0.39 -0.06
C ARG A 89 -13.92 -0.95 -0.39
N GLU A 90 -14.05 -1.66 -1.51
CA GLU A 90 -15.31 -2.32 -1.90
C GLU A 90 -15.72 -3.38 -0.88
N SER A 91 -14.77 -4.18 -0.39
CA SER A 91 -15.04 -5.19 0.64
C SER A 91 -15.46 -4.57 1.97
N GLN A 92 -14.86 -3.45 2.38
CA GLN A 92 -15.26 -2.72 3.59
C GLN A 92 -16.68 -2.17 3.48
N MET A 93 -17.03 -1.55 2.35
CA MET A 93 -18.39 -1.04 2.13
C MET A 93 -19.42 -2.17 2.10
N GLN A 94 -19.11 -3.32 1.49
CA GLN A 94 -20.03 -4.46 1.48
C GLN A 94 -20.28 -5.05 2.87
N GLN A 95 -19.29 -4.94 3.77
CA GLN A 95 -19.44 -5.38 5.16
C GLN A 95 -20.30 -4.42 6.00
N GLU A 96 -20.33 -3.13 5.65
CA GLU A 96 -21.16 -2.10 6.32
C GLU A 96 -22.65 -2.17 5.93
N VAL A 97 -23.01 -2.77 4.80
CA VAL A 97 -24.39 -2.80 4.26
C VAL A 97 -25.17 -4.05 4.69
N LEU A 98 -24.58 -4.97 5.47
CA LEU A 98 -25.34 -6.05 6.10
C LEU A 98 -26.13 -5.48 7.29
N PRO A 99 -27.49 -5.48 7.28
CA PRO A 99 -28.24 -5.04 8.43
C PRO A 99 -27.97 -6.03 9.56
N VAL A 100 -27.36 -5.52 10.63
CA VAL A 100 -27.24 -6.20 11.91
C VAL A 100 -28.65 -6.60 12.35
N ALA A 101 -29.00 -7.88 12.18
CA ALA A 101 -30.16 -8.46 12.82
C ALA A 101 -29.85 -8.50 14.32
N VAL A 102 -30.36 -7.50 15.04
CA VAL A 102 -30.28 -7.37 16.49
C VAL A 102 -31.12 -8.49 17.12
N SER A 103 -30.54 -9.68 17.31
CA SER A 103 -31.06 -10.63 18.28
C SER A 103 -30.55 -10.23 19.66
N GLN A 104 -31.43 -9.54 20.38
CA GLN A 104 -31.27 -9.25 21.80
C GLN A 104 -31.32 -10.58 22.58
N THR A 105 -30.17 -11.05 23.03
CA THR A 105 -30.06 -11.81 24.28
C THR A 105 -28.84 -11.27 25.02
N THR A 106 -29.12 -10.32 25.91
CA THR A 106 -28.22 -9.80 26.94
C THR A 106 -27.72 -10.94 27.82
N HIS A 107 -26.51 -11.42 27.55
CA HIS A 107 -25.60 -11.93 28.57
C HIS A 107 -24.46 -10.91 28.70
N GLU A 108 -24.30 -10.41 29.92
CA GLU A 108 -23.32 -9.42 30.34
C GLU A 108 -21.90 -9.92 30.04
N VAL A 109 -21.23 -9.31 29.06
CA VAL A 109 -19.76 -9.27 29.02
C VAL A 109 -19.34 -7.91 28.49
N GLU A 110 -18.60 -7.25 29.36
CA GLU A 110 -17.94 -5.96 29.29
C GLU A 110 -17.35 -5.61 27.91
N GLU A 111 -17.76 -4.44 27.46
CA GLU A 111 -17.35 -3.71 26.27
C GLU A 111 -15.84 -3.45 26.26
N TYR A 112 -15.11 -4.16 25.40
CA TYR A 112 -13.77 -3.76 24.96
C TYR A 112 -13.84 -3.36 23.49
N LEU A 113 -14.09 -2.07 23.25
CA LEU A 113 -13.76 -1.42 22.00
C LEU A 113 -12.23 -1.42 21.85
N PRO A 114 -11.64 -1.96 20.78
CA PRO A 114 -10.20 -1.80 20.55
C PRO A 114 -9.95 -0.36 20.12
N ASP A 115 -9.44 0.43 21.06
CA ASP A 115 -8.81 1.72 20.82
C ASP A 115 -7.78 1.58 19.69
N HIS A 116 -7.85 2.43 18.66
CA HIS A 116 -7.01 2.40 17.46
C HIS A 116 -5.56 2.87 17.74
N ASN A 117 -5.05 2.60 18.94
CA ASN A 117 -3.73 3.00 19.42
C ASN A 117 -2.86 1.81 19.86
N SER A 118 -3.09 0.63 19.26
CA SER A 118 -2.23 -0.53 19.44
C SER A 118 -1.28 -0.66 18.25
N ALA A 119 0.02 -0.49 18.51
CA ALA A 119 1.06 -0.82 17.54
C ALA A 119 1.19 -2.34 17.43
N PHE A 120 1.34 -2.86 16.20
CA PHE A 120 1.64 -4.27 15.97
C PHE A 120 3.06 -4.58 16.48
N ILE A 121 3.18 -5.43 17.50
CA ILE A 121 4.45 -5.83 18.11
C ILE A 121 4.89 -7.18 17.52
N ASP A 122 6.11 -7.24 16.99
CA ASP A 122 6.74 -8.49 16.54
C ASP A 122 7.32 -9.25 17.75
N PRO A 123 6.87 -10.49 18.04
CA PRO A 123 7.40 -11.30 19.14
C PRO A 123 8.88 -11.70 18.99
N GLN A 124 9.49 -11.55 17.82
CA GLN A 124 10.92 -11.82 17.57
C GLN A 124 11.80 -10.57 17.71
N ASP A 125 11.22 -9.39 17.89
CA ASP A 125 11.97 -8.14 18.08
C ASP A 125 12.23 -7.88 19.57
N PRO A 126 13.49 -7.93 20.06
CA PRO A 126 13.82 -7.68 21.46
C PRO A 126 13.70 -6.20 21.88
N SER A 127 13.18 -5.33 21.01
CA SER A 127 12.96 -3.92 21.29
C SER A 127 11.90 -3.70 22.37
N THR A 128 12.24 -2.98 23.45
CA THR A 128 11.29 -2.61 24.52
C THR A 128 10.83 -1.16 24.32
N ILE A 129 9.52 -0.95 24.13
CA ILE A 129 8.93 0.38 23.97
C ILE A 129 8.37 0.88 25.31
N TYR A 130 8.79 2.07 25.74
CA TYR A 130 8.25 2.75 26.92
C TYR A 130 7.20 3.79 26.49
N THR A 131 5.93 3.54 26.80
CA THR A 131 4.80 4.39 26.37
C THR A 131 4.45 5.52 27.32
N THR A 132 5.11 5.61 28.48
CA THR A 132 4.94 6.73 29.42
C THR A 132 6.24 7.51 29.52
N GLN A 133 6.27 8.72 28.95
CA GLN A 133 7.19 9.74 29.46
C GLN A 133 6.75 10.05 30.90
N PRO A 134 7.68 10.22 31.87
CA PRO A 134 7.30 10.77 33.15
C PRO A 134 6.61 12.11 32.89
N ALA A 135 5.40 12.30 33.44
CA ALA A 135 4.74 13.58 33.45
C ALA A 135 5.72 14.58 34.05
N GLY A 136 6.34 15.39 33.19
CA GLY A 136 7.24 16.44 33.63
C GLY A 136 6.43 17.30 34.58
N GLN A 137 6.83 17.35 35.85
CA GLN A 137 6.39 18.44 36.70
C GLN A 137 6.76 19.72 35.96
N GLU A 138 5.74 20.50 35.60
CA GLU A 138 5.92 21.86 35.11
C GLU A 138 6.64 22.65 36.20
N THR A 139 7.97 22.65 36.16
CA THR A 139 8.77 23.63 36.86
C THR A 139 8.61 24.93 36.06
N PRO A 140 8.17 26.04 36.67
CA PRO A 140 8.21 27.33 36.00
C PRO A 140 9.64 27.55 35.55
N ARG A 141 9.86 27.88 34.27
CA ARG A 141 11.16 28.35 33.79
C ARG A 141 11.51 29.64 34.55
N GLN A 142 12.22 29.51 35.65
CA GLN A 142 13.01 30.59 36.23
C GLN A 142 14.34 30.64 35.48
N ASP A 143 14.80 31.87 35.27
CA ASP A 143 16.06 32.29 34.66
C ASP A 143 16.09 32.36 33.13
N VAL A 144 15.40 33.37 32.61
CA VAL A 144 15.88 34.11 31.44
C VAL A 144 16.63 35.35 31.95
N PRO A 145 17.94 35.54 31.67
CA PRO A 145 18.61 36.79 31.99
C PRO A 145 18.00 37.91 31.14
N SER A 146 17.42 38.91 31.80
CA SER A 146 16.91 40.10 31.13
C SER A 146 18.09 40.94 30.61
N TRP A 147 18.37 40.88 29.32
CA TRP A 147 19.22 41.87 28.67
C TRP A 147 18.45 43.19 28.59
N HIS A 148 18.65 44.05 29.58
CA HIS A 148 18.25 45.45 29.50
C HIS A 148 19.08 46.12 28.39
N VAL A 149 18.49 46.32 27.22
CA VAL A 149 19.01 47.26 26.24
C VAL A 149 18.71 48.66 26.76
N SER A 150 19.72 49.33 27.31
CA SER A 150 19.63 50.74 27.70
C SER A 150 19.59 51.62 26.46
N ALA A 151 18.39 52.07 26.07
CA ALA A 151 18.21 53.13 25.09
C ALA A 151 18.48 54.50 25.74
N GLN A 152 19.74 54.81 26.04
CA GLN A 152 20.17 56.17 26.38
C GLN A 152 21.52 56.44 25.73
N GLY A 153 21.52 57.25 24.67
CA GLY A 153 22.78 57.68 24.06
C GLY A 153 22.72 58.25 22.65
N LEU A 154 21.55 58.60 22.09
CA LEU A 154 21.53 59.34 20.81
C LEU A 154 21.77 60.83 21.08
N ARG A 155 23.03 61.20 21.33
CA ARG A 155 23.45 62.61 21.35
C ARG A 155 23.76 63.08 19.93
N SER A 156 23.02 64.10 19.51
CA SER A 156 23.23 64.84 18.28
C SER A 156 24.64 65.42 18.18
N ARG A 157 25.25 65.30 17.00
CA ARG A 157 26.17 66.32 16.51
C ARG A 157 25.83 66.67 15.06
N ARG A 158 25.09 67.77 14.92
CA ARG A 158 25.22 68.66 13.76
C ARG A 158 26.50 69.47 13.94
N ARG A 159 27.39 69.41 12.96
CA ARG A 159 27.93 70.57 12.26
C ARG A 159 28.54 70.10 10.96
#